data_AF-A0A101CLH2-F1
#
_entry.id   AF-A0A101CLH2-F1
#
_cell.length_a   1.000
_cell.length_b   1.000
_cell.length_c   1.000
_cell.angle_alpha   90.00
_cell.angle_beta   90.00
_cell.angle_gamma   90.00
#
_symmetry.space_group_name_H-M   'P 1'
#
loop_
_entity.id
_entity.type
_entity.pdbx_description
1 polymer ?
#
loop_
_entity_poly.entity_id
_entity_poly.type
_entity_poly.pdbx_seq_one_letter_code
_entity_poly.pdbx_strand_id
1 'polypeptide(L)'
;MTQQFAERATNVAPTGARNADLSDLVRILEDQQRRKLDIIAPAAALRFREGNVHVQGVESQITEDGVTDVDGIYRPTAVADEGIADKLRIPLAYLRRMRADNVPLLDENVNAWLRQEPERKFMLRAFRGEASPGMPSEGVARALLSDSYKLMDNFDMLLAALDGVRQSGHPTRVTGCDLTDRRMHVRVESEAVAVQARALLRGYRSPFDGRSGDELPMISAGFVITNSEVGSGAYTITPRAVIQVCRNGLTMAKDVMRAVHLGGKQDEGVVSWSGQTQRKTLELITSKTADAVRTFLSREYVEAKVREMAAAAGTTLAEPTKTIEHVTKTLSIGTDAKDMILAHFIRGGQMTAGGVMQAITSTAQTLTDADQAAALEALALPALTAAAQHG
;
A
#
# COMPACT_ATOMS: atom_id res chain seq x y z
N MET A 1 -15.61 -26.98 18.79
CA MET A 1 -14.23 -26.48 19.02
C MET A 1 -13.63 -25.84 17.77
N THR A 2 -13.83 -26.40 16.57
CA THR A 2 -13.32 -25.88 15.28
C THR A 2 -13.89 -24.52 14.84
N GLN A 3 -15.17 -24.21 15.10
CA GLN A 3 -15.77 -22.91 14.77
C GLN A 3 -15.23 -21.74 15.62
N GLN A 4 -14.85 -21.99 16.87
CA GLN A 4 -14.39 -20.95 17.80
C GLN A 4 -12.95 -20.48 17.49
N PHE A 5 -12.15 -21.31 16.82
CA PHE A 5 -10.84 -20.93 16.28
C PHE A 5 -10.96 -20.19 14.94
N ALA A 6 -11.95 -20.54 14.11
CA ALA A 6 -12.25 -19.86 12.86
C ALA A 6 -12.83 -18.43 13.08
N GLU A 7 -13.69 -18.24 14.08
CA GLU A 7 -14.21 -16.91 14.46
C GLU A 7 -13.17 -16.02 15.13
N ARG A 8 -12.19 -16.61 15.84
CA ARG A 8 -11.06 -15.84 16.39
C ARG A 8 -10.15 -15.30 15.29
N ALA A 9 -10.03 -15.97 14.15
CA ALA A 9 -9.16 -15.56 13.03
C ALA A 9 -9.58 -14.23 12.36
N THR A 10 -10.80 -13.75 12.56
CA THR A 10 -11.35 -12.57 11.84
C THR A 10 -11.57 -11.33 12.69
N ASN A 11 -11.57 -11.42 14.02
CA ASN A 11 -11.74 -10.27 14.92
C ASN A 11 -10.39 -9.69 15.38
N VAL A 12 -9.64 -9.11 14.44
CA VAL A 12 -8.70 -8.04 14.78
C VAL A 12 -9.45 -6.74 14.50
N ALA A 13 -9.49 -5.81 15.47
CA ALA A 13 -10.03 -4.47 15.24
C ALA A 13 -9.47 -3.91 13.92
N PRO A 14 -10.24 -3.14 13.11
CA PRO A 14 -9.80 -2.70 11.80
C PRO A 14 -8.44 -1.99 11.90
N THR A 15 -7.36 -2.68 11.56
CA THR A 15 -5.98 -2.18 11.51
C THR A 15 -5.73 -1.33 10.26
N GLY A 16 -6.74 -1.25 9.39
CA GLY A 16 -6.73 -0.53 8.15
C GLY A 16 -7.80 0.54 8.07
N ALA A 17 -7.63 1.44 7.12
CA ALA A 17 -8.53 2.52 6.80
C ALA A 17 -8.71 2.58 5.28
N ARG A 18 -9.91 2.93 4.82
CA ARG A 18 -10.20 3.14 3.40
C ARG A 18 -10.86 4.49 3.24
N ASN A 19 -10.32 5.33 2.36
CA ASN A 19 -10.80 6.69 2.11
C ASN A 19 -10.96 7.53 3.40
N ALA A 20 -10.10 7.29 4.39
CA ALA A 20 -10.07 8.09 5.61
C ALA A 20 -9.51 9.49 5.32
N ASP A 21 -9.79 10.44 6.21
CA ASP A 21 -9.10 11.71 6.19
C ASP A 21 -7.70 11.61 6.82
N LEU A 22 -6.94 12.71 6.75
CA LEU A 22 -5.58 12.74 7.30
C LEU A 22 -5.57 12.61 8.83
N SER A 23 -6.56 13.17 9.52
CA SER A 23 -6.61 13.15 10.98
C SER A 23 -6.87 11.74 11.54
N ASP A 24 -7.75 10.99 10.88
CA ASP A 24 -7.99 9.59 11.18
C ASP A 24 -6.75 8.74 10.94
N LEU A 25 -6.07 8.94 9.80
CA LEU A 25 -4.82 8.22 9.51
C LEU A 25 -3.75 8.51 10.58
N VAL A 26 -3.53 9.79 10.92
CA VAL A 26 -2.56 10.20 11.94
C VAL A 26 -2.88 9.52 13.28
N ARG A 27 -4.14 9.56 13.72
CA ARG A 27 -4.57 8.92 14.97
C ARG A 27 -4.30 7.41 14.98
N ILE A 28 -4.58 6.71 13.88
CA ILE A 28 -4.32 5.28 13.75
C ILE A 28 -2.82 4.99 13.81
N LEU A 29 -2.01 5.76 13.08
CA LEU A 29 -0.56 5.57 13.04
C LEU A 29 0.13 5.90 14.37
N GLU A 30 -0.33 6.93 15.09
CA GLU A 30 0.13 7.24 16.45
C GLU A 30 -0.17 6.09 17.42
N ASP A 31 -1.35 5.49 17.33
CA ASP A 31 -1.69 4.31 18.15
C ASP A 31 -0.81 3.11 17.83
N GLN A 32 -0.62 2.82 16.54
CA GLN A 32 0.27 1.78 16.08
C GLN A 32 1.70 2.02 16.56
N GLN A 33 2.20 3.26 16.51
CA GLN A 33 3.54 3.61 16.99
C GLN A 33 3.69 3.37 18.50
N ARG A 34 2.70 3.75 19.31
CA ARG A 34 2.72 3.49 20.78
C ARG A 34 2.75 2.00 21.11
N ARG A 35 2.07 1.19 20.31
CA ARG A 35 1.94 -0.25 20.53
C ARG A 35 3.04 -1.06 19.86
N LYS A 36 3.81 -0.45 18.96
CA LYS A 36 4.86 -1.10 18.18
C LYS A 36 5.89 -1.77 19.10
N LEU A 37 6.32 -2.94 18.66
CA LEU A 37 7.40 -3.70 19.24
C LEU A 37 8.18 -4.40 18.12
N ASP A 38 9.46 -4.08 17.99
CA ASP A 38 10.33 -4.63 16.97
C ASP A 38 11.37 -5.55 17.64
N ILE A 39 11.21 -6.86 17.49
CA ILE A 39 11.99 -7.87 18.22
C ILE A 39 12.98 -8.52 17.26
N ILE A 40 14.27 -8.36 17.52
CA ILE A 40 15.31 -9.17 16.86
C ILE A 40 15.58 -10.37 17.76
N ALA A 41 15.20 -11.57 17.30
CA ALA A 41 15.30 -12.79 18.08
C ALA A 41 15.96 -13.92 17.26
N PRO A 42 16.81 -14.76 17.88
CA PRO A 42 17.26 -16.01 17.27
C PRO A 42 16.07 -16.98 17.12
N ALA A 43 16.13 -17.89 16.15
CA ALA A 43 15.09 -18.89 15.91
C ALA A 43 14.78 -19.72 17.16
N ALA A 44 15.79 -19.99 18.01
CA ALA A 44 15.63 -20.72 19.28
C ALA A 44 14.70 -20.03 20.30
N ALA A 45 14.56 -18.70 20.21
CA ALA A 45 13.69 -17.89 21.06
C ALA A 45 12.25 -17.79 20.52
N LEU A 46 12.00 -18.29 19.29
CA LEU A 46 10.69 -18.31 18.65
C LEU A 46 10.10 -19.71 18.73
N ARG A 47 8.84 -19.82 19.16
CA ARG A 47 8.07 -21.06 19.10
C ARG A 47 6.69 -20.81 18.57
N PHE A 48 6.19 -21.71 17.73
CA PHE A 48 4.78 -21.74 17.38
C PHE A 48 4.00 -22.62 18.35
N ARG A 49 2.90 -22.10 18.87
CA ARG A 49 1.96 -22.85 19.71
C ARG A 49 0.56 -22.30 19.54
N GLU A 50 -0.40 -23.18 19.34
CA GLU A 50 -1.80 -22.83 19.11
C GLU A 50 -1.97 -21.85 17.94
N GLY A 51 -1.07 -21.94 16.93
CA GLY A 51 -1.06 -21.07 15.76
C GLY A 51 -0.48 -19.66 15.99
N ASN A 52 0.07 -19.41 17.17
CA ASN A 52 0.65 -18.13 17.59
C ASN A 52 2.16 -18.20 17.73
N VAL A 53 2.83 -17.05 17.58
CA VAL A 53 4.26 -16.88 17.84
C VAL A 53 4.46 -16.60 19.32
N HIS A 54 5.15 -17.50 20.02
CA HIS A 54 5.64 -17.31 21.36
C HIS A 54 7.11 -16.86 21.29
N VAL A 55 7.40 -15.70 21.87
CA VAL A 55 8.76 -15.19 22.06
C VAL A 55 9.16 -15.45 23.51
N GLN A 56 10.30 -16.10 23.72
CA GLN A 56 10.80 -16.42 25.06
C GLN A 56 12.33 -16.31 25.13
N GLY A 57 12.83 -15.76 26.24
CA GLY A 57 14.26 -15.67 26.52
C GLY A 57 14.96 -14.57 25.72
N VAL A 58 14.23 -13.56 25.27
CA VAL A 58 14.81 -12.37 24.65
C VAL A 58 14.96 -11.28 25.72
N GLU A 59 16.13 -10.64 25.77
CA GLU A 59 16.36 -9.55 26.73
C GLU A 59 15.36 -8.41 26.52
N SER A 60 14.86 -7.85 27.62
CA SER A 60 13.96 -6.71 27.60
C SER A 60 14.61 -5.53 26.88
N GLN A 61 13.82 -4.81 26.08
CA GLN A 61 14.29 -3.65 25.34
C GLN A 61 14.16 -2.38 26.18
N ILE A 62 15.21 -1.57 26.21
CA ILE A 62 15.12 -0.22 26.76
C ILE A 62 14.60 0.70 25.66
N THR A 63 13.42 1.24 25.87
CA THR A 63 12.71 2.18 25.00
C THR A 63 12.61 3.55 25.68
N GLU A 64 12.15 4.58 24.96
CA GLU A 64 11.88 5.89 25.56
C GLU A 64 10.85 5.83 26.71
N ASP A 65 9.95 4.85 26.66
CA ASP A 65 8.93 4.59 27.69
C ASP A 65 9.43 3.69 28.85
N GLY A 66 10.73 3.37 28.88
CA GLY A 66 11.35 2.53 29.90
C GLY A 66 11.68 1.12 29.42
N VAL A 67 11.74 0.15 30.36
CA VAL A 67 12.06 -1.25 30.07
C VAL A 67 10.80 -1.97 29.58
N THR A 68 10.82 -2.44 28.35
CA THR A 68 9.74 -3.20 27.73
C THR A 68 10.11 -4.67 27.67
N ASP A 69 9.34 -5.51 28.35
CA ASP A 69 9.40 -6.97 28.16
C ASP A 69 8.87 -7.33 26.78
N VAL A 70 9.66 -8.10 26.04
CA VAL A 70 9.35 -8.52 24.67
C VAL A 70 8.86 -9.96 24.61
N ASP A 71 9.07 -10.73 25.67
CA ASP A 71 8.55 -12.08 25.78
C ASP A 71 7.02 -12.03 25.82
N GLY A 72 6.38 -12.91 25.06
CA GLY A 72 4.93 -12.82 24.88
C GLY A 72 4.36 -13.73 23.82
N ILE A 73 3.05 -13.63 23.65
CA ILE A 73 2.27 -14.37 22.67
C ILE A 73 1.78 -13.37 21.64
N TYR A 74 2.12 -13.60 20.38
CA TYR A 74 1.80 -12.73 19.26
C TYR A 74 1.05 -13.51 18.20
N ARG A 75 -0.17 -13.06 17.90
CA ARG A 75 -1.00 -13.66 16.86
C ARG A 75 -0.58 -13.18 15.47
N PRO A 76 -0.19 -14.08 14.55
CA PRO A 76 0.20 -13.70 13.20
C PRO A 76 -0.96 -13.11 12.39
N THR A 77 -0.68 -12.03 11.66
CA THR A 77 -1.49 -11.61 10.51
C THR A 77 -1.18 -12.49 9.30
N ALA A 78 -1.98 -12.36 8.23
CA ALA A 78 -1.68 -13.01 6.95
C ALA A 78 -0.31 -12.59 6.38
N VAL A 79 0.13 -11.35 6.64
CA VAL A 79 1.44 -10.85 6.22
C VAL A 79 2.57 -11.49 7.04
N ALA A 80 2.36 -11.70 8.35
CA ALA A 80 3.31 -12.43 9.18
C ALA A 80 3.44 -13.89 8.72
N ASP A 81 2.33 -14.55 8.37
CA ASP A 81 2.36 -15.91 7.80
C ASP A 81 3.13 -16.00 6.49
N GLU A 82 2.97 -15.01 5.61
CA GLU A 82 3.77 -14.90 4.38
C GLU A 82 5.25 -14.76 4.70
N GLY A 83 5.61 -13.93 5.68
CA GLY A 83 6.98 -13.80 6.16
C GLY A 83 7.53 -15.11 6.73
N ILE A 84 6.76 -15.80 7.55
CA ILE A 84 7.13 -17.11 8.12
C ILE A 84 7.36 -18.13 7.01
N ALA A 85 6.42 -18.22 6.06
CA ALA A 85 6.52 -19.10 4.91
C ALA A 85 7.80 -18.82 4.09
N ASP A 86 8.05 -17.55 3.75
CA ASP A 86 9.23 -17.15 2.97
C ASP A 86 10.54 -17.46 3.72
N LYS A 87 10.65 -17.04 4.99
CA LYS A 87 11.90 -17.16 5.76
C LYS A 87 12.25 -18.60 6.11
N LEU A 88 11.25 -19.44 6.35
CA LEU A 88 11.42 -20.87 6.63
C LEU A 88 11.29 -21.75 5.37
N ARG A 89 11.09 -21.13 4.19
CA ARG A 89 10.93 -21.80 2.89
C ARG A 89 9.79 -22.84 2.87
N ILE A 90 8.71 -22.56 3.59
CA ILE A 90 7.48 -23.35 3.59
C ILE A 90 6.60 -22.85 2.44
N PRO A 91 6.08 -23.71 1.55
CA PRO A 91 5.13 -23.28 0.52
C PRO A 91 3.91 -22.57 1.14
N LEU A 92 3.67 -21.32 0.76
CA LEU A 92 2.63 -20.47 1.38
C LEU A 92 1.23 -21.09 1.34
N ALA A 93 0.85 -21.70 0.22
CA ALA A 93 -0.44 -22.37 0.09
C ALA A 93 -0.61 -23.52 1.10
N TYR A 94 0.48 -24.23 1.39
CA TYR A 94 0.49 -25.29 2.38
C TYR A 94 0.41 -24.74 3.81
N LEU A 95 1.16 -23.67 4.12
CA LEU A 95 1.06 -22.99 5.42
C LEU A 95 -0.36 -22.49 5.69
N ARG A 96 -0.98 -21.82 4.71
CA ARG A 96 -2.36 -21.33 4.80
C ARG A 96 -3.36 -22.46 5.03
N ARG A 97 -3.19 -23.60 4.35
CA ARG A 97 -4.01 -24.80 4.57
C ARG A 97 -3.87 -25.33 5.99
N MET A 98 -2.64 -25.44 6.51
CA MET A 98 -2.43 -25.88 7.89
C MET A 98 -3.05 -24.88 8.89
N ARG A 99 -2.91 -23.57 8.68
CA ARG A 99 -3.54 -22.57 9.55
C ARG A 99 -5.06 -22.69 9.60
N ALA A 100 -5.70 -22.97 8.47
CA ALA A 100 -7.16 -23.11 8.40
C ALA A 100 -7.65 -24.45 8.96
N ASP A 101 -6.97 -25.55 8.60
CA ASP A 101 -7.52 -26.90 8.74
C ASP A 101 -6.82 -27.75 9.82
N ASN A 102 -5.56 -27.44 10.17
CA ASN A 102 -4.75 -28.26 11.08
C ASN A 102 -3.64 -27.44 11.78
N VAL A 103 -4.04 -26.65 12.78
CA VAL A 103 -3.13 -25.81 13.58
C VAL A 103 -2.03 -26.60 14.30
N PRO A 104 -2.27 -27.79 14.89
CA PRO A 104 -1.18 -28.59 15.47
C PRO A 104 -0.08 -28.95 14.46
N LEU A 105 -0.45 -29.22 13.20
CA LEU A 105 0.52 -29.50 12.15
C LEU A 105 1.28 -28.23 11.72
N LEU A 106 0.61 -27.07 11.70
CA LEU A 106 1.28 -25.77 11.50
C LEU A 106 2.37 -25.58 12.54
N ASP A 107 2.02 -25.77 13.82
CA ASP A 107 2.95 -25.57 14.93
C ASP A 107 4.16 -26.49 14.83
N GLU A 108 3.94 -27.79 14.62
CA GLU A 108 5.05 -28.74 14.49
C GLU A 108 5.94 -28.41 13.28
N ASN A 109 5.34 -28.07 12.13
CA ASN A 109 6.10 -27.79 10.91
C ASN A 109 6.98 -26.55 11.08
N VAL A 110 6.41 -25.44 11.55
CA VAL A 110 7.16 -24.19 11.77
C VAL A 110 8.26 -24.41 12.82
N ASN A 111 7.95 -25.06 13.93
CA ASN A 111 8.93 -25.36 14.98
C ASN A 111 10.05 -26.28 14.48
N ALA A 112 9.76 -27.25 13.61
CA ALA A 112 10.77 -28.13 13.05
C ALA A 112 11.82 -27.34 12.24
N TRP A 113 11.40 -26.36 11.44
CA TRP A 113 12.32 -25.51 10.69
C TRP A 113 13.10 -24.54 11.58
N LEU A 114 12.45 -23.92 12.58
CA LEU A 114 13.13 -23.05 13.54
C LEU A 114 14.25 -23.79 14.30
N ARG A 115 14.05 -25.08 14.62
CA ARG A 115 15.07 -25.91 15.29
C ARG A 115 16.27 -26.28 14.40
N GLN A 116 16.15 -26.22 13.07
CA GLN A 116 17.27 -26.55 12.18
C GLN A 116 18.35 -25.46 12.17
N GLU A 117 17.96 -24.21 12.35
CA GLU A 117 18.87 -23.05 12.34
C GLU A 117 18.68 -22.20 13.62
N PRO A 118 18.95 -22.72 14.83
CA PRO A 118 18.57 -22.08 16.10
C PRO A 118 19.17 -20.69 16.30
N GLU A 119 20.36 -20.44 15.74
CA GLU A 119 21.10 -19.17 15.85
C GLU A 119 20.68 -18.14 14.79
N ARG A 120 19.93 -18.55 13.76
CA ARG A 120 19.50 -17.63 12.70
C ARG A 120 18.54 -16.61 13.27
N LYS A 121 18.85 -15.33 13.06
CA LYS A 121 18.06 -14.22 13.60
C LYS A 121 16.96 -13.81 12.63
N PHE A 122 15.82 -13.46 13.21
CA PHE A 122 14.69 -12.86 12.51
C PHE A 122 14.31 -11.57 13.20
N MET A 123 13.67 -10.68 12.43
CA MET A 123 12.99 -9.52 12.97
C MET A 123 11.49 -9.80 12.99
N LEU A 124 10.89 -9.82 14.18
CA LEU A 124 9.45 -9.88 14.37
C LEU A 124 8.94 -8.46 14.64
N ARG A 125 8.17 -7.90 13.69
CA ARG A 125 7.40 -6.68 13.93
C ARG A 125 6.07 -7.06 14.55
N ALA A 126 5.78 -6.49 15.70
CA ALA A 126 4.59 -6.78 16.47
C ALA A 126 3.90 -5.51 17.00
N PHE A 127 2.63 -5.66 17.37
CA PHE A 127 1.92 -4.71 18.22
C PHE A 127 1.61 -5.39 19.56
N ARG A 128 1.89 -4.70 20.65
CA ARG A 128 1.51 -5.13 22.00
C ARG A 128 -0.01 -5.22 22.11
N GLY A 129 -0.47 -6.22 22.85
CA GLY A 129 -1.86 -6.29 23.30
C GLY A 129 -2.14 -5.16 24.29
N GLU A 130 -3.41 -4.76 24.40
CA GLU A 130 -3.82 -3.85 25.46
C GLU A 130 -3.89 -4.63 26.78
N ALA A 131 -3.01 -4.31 27.71
CA ALA A 131 -3.03 -4.92 29.04
C ALA A 131 -4.28 -4.46 29.81
N SER A 132 -5.26 -5.34 29.95
CA SER A 132 -6.28 -5.20 30.99
C SER A 132 -5.78 -5.84 32.29
N PRO A 133 -5.97 -5.22 33.46
CA PRO A 133 -5.53 -5.80 34.73
C PRO A 133 -6.03 -7.24 34.89
N GLY A 134 -5.11 -8.19 35.04
CA GLY A 134 -5.42 -9.61 35.28
C GLY A 134 -5.61 -10.50 34.03
N MET A 135 -5.43 -9.99 32.81
CA MET A 135 -5.48 -10.79 31.58
C MET A 135 -4.15 -10.70 30.83
N PRO A 136 -3.48 -11.82 30.48
CA PRO A 136 -2.35 -11.77 29.57
C PRO A 136 -2.82 -11.24 28.21
N SER A 137 -2.28 -10.09 27.79
CA SER A 137 -2.69 -9.48 26.53
C SER A 137 -1.96 -10.14 25.37
N GLU A 138 -2.70 -10.85 24.53
CA GLU A 138 -2.19 -11.36 23.26
C GLU A 138 -1.84 -10.17 22.35
N GLY A 139 -0.59 -10.13 21.88
CA GLY A 139 -0.14 -9.16 20.88
C GLY A 139 -0.46 -9.62 19.45
N VAL A 140 -0.14 -8.78 18.48
CA VAL A 140 -0.29 -9.10 17.06
C VAL A 140 1.09 -9.15 16.41
N ALA A 141 1.46 -10.28 15.83
CA ALA A 141 2.62 -10.38 14.95
C ALA A 141 2.23 -9.84 13.57
N ARG A 142 2.75 -8.67 13.20
CA ARG A 142 2.45 -7.97 11.95
C ARG A 142 3.26 -8.49 10.77
N ALA A 143 4.53 -8.81 10.98
CA ALA A 143 5.41 -9.34 9.96
C ALA A 143 6.61 -10.10 10.57
N LEU A 144 7.10 -11.12 9.87
CA LEU A 144 8.40 -11.74 10.11
C LEU A 144 9.35 -11.40 8.95
N LEU A 145 10.46 -10.74 9.27
CA LEU A 145 11.40 -10.15 8.32
C LEU A 145 12.83 -10.66 8.60
N SER A 146 13.77 -10.31 7.73
CA SER A 146 15.19 -10.52 8.04
C SER A 146 15.63 -9.59 9.16
N ASP A 147 16.59 -10.02 9.97
CA ASP A 147 17.23 -9.23 11.04
C ASP A 147 17.89 -7.94 10.53
N SER A 148 18.33 -7.93 9.27
CA SER A 148 18.90 -6.76 8.57
C SER A 148 17.87 -5.81 7.96
N TYR A 149 16.56 -6.09 8.11
CA TYR A 149 15.52 -5.25 7.53
C TYR A 149 15.47 -3.88 8.22
N LYS A 150 15.62 -2.80 7.44
CA LYS A 150 15.55 -1.44 7.96
C LYS A 150 14.12 -0.95 7.86
N LEU A 151 13.44 -0.87 9.00
CA LEU A 151 12.11 -0.32 9.08
C LEU A 151 12.13 1.20 8.87
N MET A 152 11.19 1.66 8.07
CA MET A 152 10.82 3.06 7.97
C MET A 152 9.35 3.15 8.31
N ASP A 153 9.05 3.60 9.53
CA ASP A 153 7.69 3.66 10.05
C ASP A 153 6.83 4.61 9.22
N ASN A 154 5.60 4.19 8.93
CA ASN A 154 4.59 4.95 8.22
C ASN A 154 4.36 6.31 8.86
N PHE A 155 4.34 6.37 10.21
CA PHE A 155 4.15 7.64 10.92
C PHE A 155 5.28 8.62 10.63
N ASP A 156 6.53 8.22 10.83
CA ASP A 156 7.69 9.08 10.59
C ASP A 156 7.84 9.44 9.11
N MET A 157 7.61 8.47 8.20
CA MET A 157 7.59 8.70 6.76
C MET A 157 6.50 9.69 6.35
N LEU A 158 5.30 9.60 6.94
CA LEU A 158 4.19 10.51 6.67
C LEU A 158 4.55 11.93 7.11
N LEU A 159 5.05 12.11 8.34
CA LEU A 159 5.45 13.43 8.84
C LEU A 159 6.57 14.05 8.00
N ALA A 160 7.60 13.28 7.67
CA ALA A 160 8.69 13.75 6.81
C ALA A 160 8.19 14.14 5.41
N ALA A 161 7.29 13.33 4.82
CA ALA A 161 6.70 13.61 3.53
C ALA A 161 5.84 14.87 3.55
N LEU A 162 4.94 15.02 4.54
CA LEU A 162 4.08 16.19 4.69
C LEU A 162 4.90 17.47 4.91
N ASP A 163 5.99 17.40 5.67
CA ASP A 163 6.90 18.53 5.80
C ASP A 163 7.57 18.87 4.46
N GLY A 164 8.00 17.86 3.69
CA GLY A 164 8.52 18.07 2.33
C GLY A 164 7.51 18.71 1.38
N VAL A 165 6.24 18.29 1.45
CA VAL A 165 5.12 18.90 0.72
C VAL A 165 4.96 20.36 1.11
N ARG A 166 4.97 20.68 2.41
CA ARG A 166 4.90 22.06 2.91
C ARG A 166 6.08 22.91 2.41
N GLN A 167 7.31 22.37 2.45
CA GLN A 167 8.53 23.03 1.98
C GLN A 167 8.59 23.23 0.46
N SER A 168 7.80 22.46 -0.30
CA SER A 168 7.66 22.66 -1.75
C SER A 168 7.03 24.01 -2.09
N GLY A 169 6.22 24.58 -1.18
CA GLY A 169 5.49 25.84 -1.38
C GLY A 169 4.22 25.72 -2.22
N HIS A 170 3.87 24.52 -2.71
CA HIS A 170 2.64 24.31 -3.47
C HIS A 170 1.42 24.18 -2.54
N PRO A 171 0.31 24.89 -2.82
CA PRO A 171 -0.94 24.68 -2.10
C PRO A 171 -1.49 23.30 -2.45
N THR A 172 -1.66 22.45 -1.45
CA THR A 172 -2.08 21.05 -1.62
C THR A 172 -3.14 20.67 -0.58
N ARG A 173 -3.93 19.65 -0.90
CA ARG A 173 -4.90 19.04 0.00
C ARG A 173 -4.75 17.52 -0.04
N VAL A 174 -4.76 16.89 1.12
CA VAL A 174 -4.92 15.43 1.20
C VAL A 174 -6.38 15.09 0.84
N THR A 175 -6.56 14.25 -0.18
CA THR A 175 -7.88 13.89 -0.72
C THR A 175 -8.34 12.50 -0.32
N GLY A 176 -7.44 11.70 0.26
CA GLY A 176 -7.81 10.49 0.98
C GLY A 176 -6.62 9.65 1.38
N CYS A 177 -6.82 8.91 2.45
CA CYS A 177 -5.84 8.04 3.07
C CYS A 177 -6.36 6.60 3.07
N ASP A 178 -5.51 5.66 2.68
CA ASP A 178 -5.74 4.24 2.89
C ASP A 178 -4.59 3.65 3.71
N LEU A 179 -4.95 2.73 4.61
CA LEU A 179 -4.00 1.92 5.35
C LEU A 179 -4.47 0.48 5.25
N THR A 180 -3.60 -0.40 4.77
CA THR A 180 -3.83 -1.85 4.79
C THR A 180 -2.83 -2.51 5.73
N ASP A 181 -2.93 -3.82 5.90
CA ASP A 181 -1.90 -4.57 6.58
C ASP A 181 -0.54 -4.53 5.86
N ARG A 182 -0.54 -4.14 4.57
CA ARG A 182 0.65 -4.10 3.72
C ARG A 182 1.20 -2.71 3.50
N ARG A 183 0.34 -1.72 3.25
CA ARG A 183 0.75 -0.42 2.72
C ARG A 183 -0.10 0.72 3.27
N MET A 184 0.56 1.87 3.42
CA MET A 184 -0.09 3.16 3.57
C MET A 184 -0.12 3.84 2.20
N HIS A 185 -1.25 4.45 1.84
CA HIS A 185 -1.44 5.29 0.65
C HIS A 185 -2.01 6.64 1.06
N VAL A 186 -1.35 7.73 0.67
CA VAL A 186 -1.83 9.09 0.91
C VAL A 186 -1.94 9.82 -0.42
N ARG A 187 -3.17 10.14 -0.81
CA ARG A 187 -3.48 10.83 -2.07
C ARG A 187 -3.53 12.34 -1.80
N VAL A 188 -2.76 13.08 -2.58
CA VAL A 188 -2.63 14.54 -2.47
C VAL A 188 -2.94 15.17 -3.81
N GLU A 189 -3.67 16.29 -3.79
CA GLU A 189 -4.07 17.06 -4.95
C GLU A 189 -3.71 18.54 -4.77
N SER A 190 -3.39 19.21 -5.88
CA SER A 190 -3.27 20.66 -5.96
C SER A 190 -4.23 21.21 -7.01
N GLU A 191 -5.35 21.78 -6.57
CA GLU A 191 -6.31 22.43 -7.46
C GLU A 191 -5.74 23.72 -8.08
N ALA A 192 -4.73 24.33 -7.46
CA ALA A 192 -4.02 25.49 -8.01
C ALA A 192 -3.24 25.16 -9.29
N VAL A 193 -2.89 23.89 -9.49
CA VAL A 193 -2.20 23.39 -10.68
C VAL A 193 -3.18 22.56 -11.48
N ALA A 194 -4.16 23.25 -12.07
CA ALA A 194 -5.16 22.64 -12.94
C ALA A 194 -4.99 23.09 -14.39
N VAL A 195 -5.21 22.15 -15.32
CA VAL A 195 -5.10 22.38 -16.77
C VAL A 195 -6.35 21.88 -17.48
N GLN A 196 -6.62 22.47 -18.64
CA GLN A 196 -7.72 22.05 -19.50
C GLN A 196 -7.30 20.81 -20.31
N ALA A 197 -8.12 19.77 -20.27
CA ALA A 197 -7.93 18.49 -20.94
C ALA A 197 -9.12 18.13 -21.83
N ARG A 198 -9.63 19.12 -22.60
CA ARG A 198 -10.83 18.97 -23.45
C ARG A 198 -10.75 17.75 -24.38
N ALA A 199 -9.62 17.51 -25.02
CA ALA A 199 -9.46 16.36 -25.91
C ALA A 199 -9.59 15.02 -25.18
N LEU A 200 -9.07 14.93 -23.94
CA LEU A 200 -9.12 13.71 -23.13
C LEU A 200 -10.52 13.43 -22.59
N LEU A 201 -11.27 14.47 -22.25
CA LEU A 201 -12.56 14.38 -21.55
C LEU A 201 -13.77 14.56 -22.46
N ARG A 202 -13.56 14.77 -23.77
CA ARG A 202 -14.64 14.97 -24.74
C ARG A 202 -15.58 13.77 -24.76
N GLY A 203 -16.87 14.02 -24.55
CA GLY A 203 -17.92 13.00 -24.54
C GLY A 203 -17.88 12.05 -23.33
N TYR A 204 -16.98 12.26 -22.37
CA TYR A 204 -16.96 11.50 -21.13
C TYR A 204 -18.02 12.01 -20.15
N ARG A 205 -18.70 11.10 -19.48
CA ARG A 205 -19.61 11.38 -18.36
C ARG A 205 -19.13 10.65 -17.11
N SER A 206 -19.22 11.33 -15.97
CA SER A 206 -18.96 10.68 -14.69
C SER A 206 -19.97 9.55 -14.45
N PRO A 207 -19.54 8.29 -14.21
CA PRO A 207 -20.44 7.17 -13.96
C PRO A 207 -21.13 7.23 -12.60
N PHE A 208 -20.78 8.21 -11.75
CA PHE A 208 -21.30 8.37 -10.39
C PHE A 208 -22.48 9.34 -10.31
N ASP A 209 -22.42 10.43 -11.08
CA ASP A 209 -23.36 11.55 -10.99
C ASP A 209 -23.75 12.15 -12.35
N GLY A 210 -23.24 11.61 -13.46
CA GLY A 210 -23.61 12.00 -14.83
C GLY A 210 -23.03 13.33 -15.33
N ARG A 211 -22.24 14.04 -14.51
CA ARG A 211 -21.59 15.30 -14.91
C ARG A 211 -20.70 15.11 -16.14
N SER A 212 -20.72 16.08 -17.05
CA SER A 212 -20.02 15.99 -18.33
C SER A 212 -18.59 16.51 -18.25
N GLY A 213 -17.65 15.74 -18.81
CA GLY A 213 -16.28 16.17 -19.05
C GLY A 213 -16.16 17.32 -20.06
N ASP A 214 -17.18 17.52 -20.91
CA ASP A 214 -17.26 18.68 -21.81
C ASP A 214 -17.55 20.00 -21.05
N GLU A 215 -18.32 19.90 -19.95
CA GLU A 215 -18.68 21.03 -19.08
C GLU A 215 -17.60 21.34 -18.05
N LEU A 216 -16.93 20.31 -17.53
CA LEU A 216 -15.81 20.43 -16.59
C LEU A 216 -14.56 19.69 -17.12
N PRO A 217 -13.85 20.24 -18.12
CA PRO A 217 -12.71 19.58 -18.76
C PRO A 217 -11.40 19.77 -17.99
N MET A 218 -11.46 19.77 -16.66
CA MET A 218 -10.32 20.12 -15.82
C MET A 218 -9.64 18.89 -15.23
N ILE A 219 -8.31 18.92 -15.27
CA ILE A 219 -7.45 17.95 -14.58
C ILE A 219 -6.52 18.71 -13.64
N SER A 220 -6.50 18.29 -12.38
CA SER A 220 -5.59 18.80 -11.35
C SER A 220 -4.37 17.92 -11.19
N ALA A 221 -3.26 18.55 -10.84
CA ALA A 221 -2.03 17.87 -10.46
C ALA A 221 -2.17 17.25 -9.07
N GLY A 222 -1.43 16.18 -8.84
CA GLY A 222 -1.42 15.48 -7.58
C GLY A 222 -0.33 14.42 -7.54
N PHE A 223 -0.28 13.70 -6.45
CA PHE A 223 0.61 12.56 -6.28
C PHE A 223 0.07 11.63 -5.20
N VAL A 224 0.62 10.41 -5.15
CA VAL A 224 0.34 9.42 -4.12
C VAL A 224 1.64 9.09 -3.40
N ILE A 225 1.67 9.30 -2.09
CA ILE A 225 2.73 8.81 -1.22
C ILE A 225 2.37 7.39 -0.82
N THR A 226 3.31 6.46 -0.93
CA THR A 226 3.13 5.10 -0.41
C THR A 226 4.33 4.67 0.44
N ASN A 227 4.05 3.89 1.48
CA ASN A 227 5.07 3.24 2.29
C ASN A 227 4.59 1.88 2.79
N SER A 228 5.53 1.01 3.15
CA SER A 228 5.26 -0.31 3.73
C SER A 228 6.26 -0.59 4.83
N GLU A 229 5.77 -0.94 6.01
CA GLU A 229 6.59 -1.34 7.15
C GLU A 229 6.84 -2.86 7.20
N VAL A 230 6.19 -3.62 6.31
CA VAL A 230 6.17 -5.09 6.34
C VAL A 230 6.89 -5.70 5.14
N GLY A 231 7.83 -4.97 4.52
CA GLY A 231 8.59 -5.47 3.37
C GLY A 231 7.81 -5.59 2.05
N SER A 232 6.57 -5.11 1.99
CA SER A 232 5.71 -5.18 0.80
C SER A 232 5.96 -4.07 -0.24
N GLY A 233 6.94 -3.19 -0.02
CA GLY A 233 7.30 -2.13 -0.95
C GLY A 233 8.26 -1.11 -0.31
N ALA A 234 8.90 -0.30 -1.14
CA ALA A 234 9.69 0.84 -0.69
C ALA A 234 8.83 2.10 -0.60
N TYR A 235 9.31 3.13 0.11
CA TYR A 235 8.72 4.46 0.07
C TYR A 235 8.73 5.02 -1.36
N THR A 236 7.59 5.52 -1.82
CA THR A 236 7.44 6.12 -3.14
C THR A 236 6.57 7.36 -3.14
N ILE A 237 6.87 8.28 -4.06
CA ILE A 237 5.95 9.35 -4.47
C ILE A 237 5.66 9.16 -5.96
N THR A 238 4.41 8.87 -6.29
CA THR A 238 3.98 8.63 -7.67
C THR A 238 3.13 9.82 -8.13
N PRO A 239 3.45 10.47 -9.26
CA PRO A 239 2.60 11.53 -9.81
C PRO A 239 1.20 11.01 -10.13
N ARG A 240 0.20 11.85 -9.93
CA ARG A 240 -1.22 11.54 -10.15
C ARG A 240 -1.91 12.72 -10.83
N ALA A 241 -2.58 12.49 -11.95
CA ALA A 241 -3.56 13.44 -12.47
C ALA A 241 -4.93 13.15 -11.88
N VAL A 242 -5.66 14.16 -11.42
CA VAL A 242 -7.01 14.04 -10.87
C VAL A 242 -8.01 14.66 -11.84
N ILE A 243 -8.93 13.86 -12.35
CA ILE A 243 -9.97 14.33 -13.27
C ILE A 243 -11.12 14.91 -12.45
N GLN A 244 -11.33 16.22 -12.50
CA GLN A 244 -12.22 16.91 -11.56
C GLN A 244 -13.69 16.49 -11.68
N VAL A 245 -14.15 16.10 -12.86
CA VAL A 245 -15.56 15.73 -13.08
C VAL A 245 -15.98 14.46 -12.31
N CYS A 246 -15.06 13.54 -12.05
CA CYS A 246 -15.35 12.25 -11.40
C CYS A 246 -14.38 11.90 -10.25
N ARG A 247 -13.41 12.77 -9.98
CA ARG A 247 -12.31 12.58 -9.01
C ARG A 247 -11.46 11.32 -9.24
N ASN A 248 -11.50 10.75 -10.45
CA ASN A 248 -10.64 9.66 -10.87
C ASN A 248 -9.17 10.08 -10.80
N GLY A 249 -8.32 9.22 -10.24
CA GLY A 249 -6.87 9.39 -10.31
C GLY A 249 -6.25 8.61 -11.45
N LEU A 250 -5.26 9.21 -12.10
CA LEU A 250 -4.41 8.57 -13.09
C LEU A 250 -2.97 8.65 -12.60
N THR A 251 -2.39 7.52 -12.19
CA THR A 251 -1.01 7.47 -11.69
C THR A 251 0.00 7.27 -12.81
N MET A 252 1.05 8.10 -12.83
CA MET A 252 2.16 7.99 -13.78
C MET A 252 3.26 7.08 -13.22
N ALA A 253 3.00 5.77 -13.19
CA ALA A 253 3.88 4.79 -12.55
C ALA A 253 5.33 4.76 -13.09
N LYS A 254 5.57 5.23 -14.33
CA LYS A 254 6.93 5.33 -14.91
C LYS A 254 7.76 6.45 -14.30
N ASP A 255 7.12 7.51 -13.81
CA ASP A 255 7.76 8.73 -13.30
C ASP A 255 7.88 8.71 -11.77
N VAL A 256 7.61 7.56 -11.14
CA VAL A 256 7.64 7.40 -9.69
C VAL A 256 9.01 7.71 -9.11
N MET A 257 9.02 8.58 -8.10
CA MET A 257 10.17 8.79 -7.25
C MET A 257 10.21 7.67 -6.21
N ARG A 258 11.33 6.93 -6.16
CA ARG A 258 11.55 5.85 -5.20
C ARG A 258 12.68 6.21 -4.25
N ALA A 259 12.48 6.00 -2.96
CA ALA A 259 13.54 6.10 -1.97
C ALA A 259 14.18 4.74 -1.66
N VAL A 260 14.42 3.91 -2.69
CA VAL A 260 14.96 2.54 -2.56
C VAL A 260 16.40 2.53 -2.01
N HIS A 261 17.16 3.61 -2.21
CA HIS A 261 18.56 3.68 -1.79
C HIS A 261 18.80 3.96 -0.30
N LEU A 262 17.75 3.99 0.53
CA LEU A 262 17.89 4.04 1.99
C LEU A 262 17.90 2.64 2.64
N GLY A 263 17.48 1.61 1.88
CA GLY A 263 17.43 0.22 2.32
C GLY A 263 17.82 -0.80 1.24
N GLY A 264 18.51 -0.39 0.17
CA GLY A 264 19.05 -1.33 -0.82
C GLY A 264 19.99 -2.33 -0.14
N LYS A 265 19.97 -3.60 -0.58
CA LYS A 265 20.85 -4.68 -0.10
C LYS A 265 22.27 -4.15 0.08
N GLN A 266 22.61 -3.80 1.31
CA GLN A 266 23.98 -3.68 1.75
C GLN A 266 24.34 -5.03 2.33
N ASP A 267 25.57 -5.45 2.10
CA ASP A 267 26.11 -6.72 2.59
C ASP A 267 25.71 -6.94 4.06
N GLU A 268 25.38 -8.19 4.39
CA GLU A 268 25.10 -8.63 5.76
C GLU A 268 26.07 -7.94 6.74
N GLY A 269 25.53 -7.06 7.57
CA GLY A 269 26.35 -6.10 8.33
C GLY A 269 25.68 -5.71 9.64
N VAL A 270 26.41 -5.93 10.74
CA VAL A 270 26.04 -5.76 12.16
C VAL A 270 25.95 -4.27 12.57
N VAL A 271 25.78 -3.34 11.64
CA VAL A 271 25.80 -1.91 11.96
C VAL A 271 24.43 -1.46 12.44
N SER A 272 24.28 -1.36 13.76
CA SER A 272 23.19 -0.61 14.39
C SER A 272 23.39 0.88 14.12
N TRP A 273 22.52 1.46 13.30
CA TRP A 273 22.60 2.87 12.93
C TRP A 273 22.12 3.75 14.08
N SER A 274 22.87 4.81 14.37
CA SER A 274 22.50 5.77 15.41
C SER A 274 21.17 6.47 15.09
N GLY A 275 20.47 6.97 16.11
CA GLY A 275 19.31 7.85 15.91
C GLY A 275 19.64 9.10 15.07
N GLN A 276 20.90 9.53 15.02
CA GLN A 276 21.33 10.60 14.11
C GLN A 276 21.24 10.18 12.63
N THR A 277 21.58 8.94 12.30
CA THR A 277 21.45 8.41 10.94
C THR A 277 19.99 8.32 10.51
N GLN A 278 19.11 7.90 11.43
CA GLN A 278 17.67 7.84 11.18
C GLN A 278 17.10 9.25 10.92
N ARG A 279 17.46 10.25 11.74
CA ARG A 279 17.06 11.65 11.50
C ARG A 279 17.53 12.18 10.14
N LYS A 280 18.80 11.97 9.78
CA LYS A 280 19.31 12.36 8.45
C LYS A 280 18.61 11.63 7.30
N THR A 281 18.17 10.40 7.55
CA THR A 281 17.37 9.64 6.58
C THR A 281 16.01 10.31 6.37
N LEU A 282 15.34 10.71 7.44
CA LEU A 282 14.09 11.46 7.37
C LEU A 282 14.26 12.82 6.68
N GLU A 283 15.31 13.57 7.02
CA GLU A 283 15.65 14.84 6.35
C GLU A 283 15.87 14.66 4.84
N LEU A 284 16.48 13.55 4.43
CA LEU A 284 16.65 13.21 3.02
C LEU A 284 15.32 12.89 2.36
N ILE A 285 14.42 12.17 3.04
CA ILE A 285 13.05 11.92 2.57
C ILE A 285 12.29 13.23 2.41
N THR A 286 12.35 14.13 3.39
CA THR A 286 11.75 15.47 3.34
C THR A 286 12.25 16.24 2.11
N SER A 287 13.57 16.32 1.93
CA SER A 287 14.18 17.04 0.79
C SER A 287 13.77 16.45 -0.55
N LYS A 288 13.87 15.12 -0.69
CA LYS A 288 13.46 14.40 -1.90
C LYS A 288 11.97 14.57 -2.20
N THR A 289 11.14 14.62 -1.16
CA THR A 289 9.70 14.86 -1.28
C THR A 289 9.45 16.26 -1.80
N ALA A 290 10.11 17.29 -1.26
CA ALA A 290 9.99 18.65 -1.77
C ALA A 290 10.35 18.76 -3.25
N ASP A 291 11.46 18.14 -3.68
CA ASP A 291 11.90 18.16 -5.09
C ASP A 291 10.94 17.43 -6.02
N ALA A 292 10.47 16.24 -5.61
CA ALA A 292 9.47 15.47 -6.36
C ALA A 292 8.16 16.26 -6.50
N VAL A 293 7.68 16.87 -5.42
CA VAL A 293 6.44 17.66 -5.41
C VAL A 293 6.57 18.90 -6.30
N ARG A 294 7.69 19.64 -6.24
CA ARG A 294 7.95 20.77 -7.17
C ARG A 294 7.87 20.34 -8.63
N THR A 295 8.37 19.14 -8.95
CA THR A 295 8.33 18.60 -10.30
C THR A 295 6.92 18.19 -10.70
N PHE A 296 6.26 17.36 -9.88
CA PHE A 296 4.96 16.75 -10.18
C PHE A 296 3.81 17.75 -10.14
N LEU A 297 3.95 18.83 -9.38
CA LEU A 297 3.00 19.95 -9.33
C LEU A 297 3.44 21.16 -10.17
N SER A 298 4.36 20.98 -11.13
CA SER A 298 4.61 22.00 -12.16
C SER A 298 3.54 21.92 -13.25
N ARG A 299 3.10 23.07 -13.76
CA ARG A 299 2.12 23.13 -14.86
C ARG A 299 2.68 22.44 -16.11
N GLU A 300 3.96 22.65 -16.38
CA GLU A 300 4.66 22.11 -17.54
C GLU A 300 4.65 20.57 -17.55
N TYR A 301 4.90 19.95 -16.40
CA TYR A 301 4.84 18.49 -16.26
C TYR A 301 3.42 17.96 -16.54
N VAL A 302 2.41 18.58 -15.93
CA VAL A 302 1.01 18.13 -16.06
C VAL A 302 0.54 18.29 -17.51
N GLU A 303 0.81 19.42 -18.15
CA GLU A 303 0.47 19.65 -19.56
C GLU A 303 1.16 18.64 -20.48
N ALA A 304 2.44 18.33 -20.23
CA ALA A 304 3.17 17.31 -20.99
C ALA A 304 2.50 15.94 -20.88
N LYS A 305 2.12 15.52 -19.67
CA LYS A 305 1.46 14.22 -19.44
C LYS A 305 0.05 14.17 -20.03
N VAL A 306 -0.73 15.26 -19.93
CA VAL A 306 -2.04 15.34 -20.58
C VAL A 306 -1.93 15.22 -22.09
N ARG A 307 -0.95 15.88 -22.71
CA ARG A 307 -0.68 15.76 -24.16
C ARG A 307 -0.29 14.34 -24.56
N GLU A 308 0.57 13.69 -23.78
CA GLU A 308 0.99 12.29 -24.00
C GLU A 308 -0.23 11.35 -24.02
N MET A 309 -1.15 11.51 -23.07
CA MET A 309 -2.36 10.68 -22.98
C MET A 309 -3.39 11.00 -24.06
N ALA A 310 -3.57 12.28 -24.42
CA ALA A 310 -4.64 12.72 -25.31
C ALA A 310 -4.58 12.07 -26.70
N ALA A 311 -3.38 11.78 -27.21
CA ALA A 311 -3.20 11.14 -28.51
C ALA A 311 -3.79 9.71 -28.53
N ALA A 312 -3.39 8.87 -27.59
CA ALA A 312 -3.91 7.50 -27.48
C ALA A 312 -5.40 7.49 -27.08
N ALA A 313 -5.83 8.44 -26.23
CA ALA A 313 -7.20 8.48 -25.73
C ALA A 313 -8.24 8.83 -26.78
N GLY A 314 -7.83 9.48 -27.88
CA GLY A 314 -8.70 9.81 -29.00
C GLY A 314 -9.04 8.63 -29.92
N THR A 315 -8.36 7.49 -29.81
CA THR A 315 -8.60 6.32 -30.67
C THR A 315 -10.01 5.78 -30.45
N THR A 316 -10.83 5.82 -31.50
CA THR A 316 -12.22 5.34 -31.47
C THR A 316 -12.27 3.81 -31.47
N LEU A 317 -13.16 3.22 -30.70
CA LEU A 317 -13.29 1.76 -30.62
C LEU A 317 -14.47 1.27 -31.46
N ALA A 318 -14.21 0.47 -32.50
CA ALA A 318 -15.27 -0.14 -33.32
C ALA A 318 -16.03 -1.24 -32.57
N GLU A 319 -15.32 -2.04 -31.76
CA GLU A 319 -15.90 -3.15 -30.98
C GLU A 319 -15.53 -3.04 -29.49
N PRO A 320 -16.10 -2.08 -28.73
CA PRO A 320 -15.65 -1.76 -27.38
C PRO A 320 -15.62 -2.94 -26.41
N THR A 321 -16.61 -3.84 -26.48
CA THR A 321 -16.67 -5.04 -25.65
C THR A 321 -15.47 -5.96 -25.87
N LYS A 322 -15.11 -6.21 -27.14
CA LYS A 322 -13.93 -7.04 -27.49
C LYS A 322 -12.64 -6.36 -27.08
N THR A 323 -12.54 -5.04 -27.24
CA THR A 323 -11.38 -4.28 -26.76
C THR A 323 -11.21 -4.41 -25.26
N ILE A 324 -12.29 -4.30 -24.47
CA ILE A 324 -12.23 -4.45 -23.01
C ILE A 324 -11.83 -5.90 -22.62
N GLU A 325 -12.37 -6.91 -23.31
CA GLU A 325 -11.95 -8.31 -23.11
C GLU A 325 -10.45 -8.51 -23.42
N HIS A 326 -9.96 -7.92 -24.51
CA HIS A 326 -8.55 -7.98 -24.86
C HIS A 326 -7.68 -7.29 -23.80
N VAL A 327 -8.02 -6.07 -23.40
CA VAL A 327 -7.28 -5.29 -22.39
C VAL A 327 -7.25 -6.02 -21.05
N THR A 328 -8.39 -6.50 -20.57
CA THR A 328 -8.46 -7.22 -19.28
C THR A 328 -7.66 -8.51 -19.30
N LYS A 329 -7.69 -9.27 -20.40
CA LYS A 329 -6.84 -10.45 -20.57
C LYS A 329 -5.36 -10.10 -20.60
N THR A 330 -4.97 -9.11 -21.41
CA THR A 330 -3.57 -8.68 -21.55
C THR A 330 -2.98 -8.18 -20.23
N LEU A 331 -3.78 -7.49 -19.42
CA LEU A 331 -3.36 -6.95 -18.12
C LEU A 331 -3.67 -7.89 -16.95
N SER A 332 -4.12 -9.12 -17.22
CA SER A 332 -4.48 -10.11 -16.19
C SER A 332 -5.48 -9.60 -15.15
N ILE A 333 -6.44 -8.78 -15.58
CA ILE A 333 -7.54 -8.27 -14.76
C ILE A 333 -8.60 -9.38 -14.64
N GLY A 334 -9.05 -9.65 -13.41
CA GLY A 334 -10.04 -10.70 -13.13
C GLY A 334 -11.42 -10.43 -13.74
N THR A 335 -12.23 -11.49 -13.89
CA THR A 335 -13.55 -11.44 -14.55
C THR A 335 -14.54 -10.52 -13.84
N ASP A 336 -14.58 -10.53 -12.50
CA ASP A 336 -15.48 -9.65 -11.73
C ASP A 336 -15.17 -8.16 -11.99
N ALA A 337 -13.88 -7.81 -12.04
CA ALA A 337 -13.44 -6.46 -12.37
C ALA A 337 -13.75 -6.10 -13.83
N LYS A 338 -13.65 -7.05 -14.78
CA LYS A 338 -14.01 -6.83 -16.19
C LYS A 338 -15.47 -6.38 -16.33
N ASP A 339 -16.40 -7.04 -15.66
CA ASP A 339 -17.83 -6.73 -15.79
C ASP A 339 -18.16 -5.34 -15.19
N MET A 340 -17.51 -4.98 -14.08
CA MET A 340 -17.60 -3.62 -13.51
C MET A 340 -17.01 -2.56 -14.45
N ILE A 341 -15.85 -2.84 -15.06
CA ILE A 341 -15.22 -1.95 -16.05
C ILE A 341 -16.16 -1.73 -17.23
N LEU A 342 -16.77 -2.79 -17.78
CA LEU A 342 -17.71 -2.67 -18.88
C LEU A 342 -18.93 -1.81 -18.49
N ALA A 343 -19.49 -2.01 -17.29
CA ALA A 343 -20.59 -1.19 -16.81
C ALA A 343 -20.21 0.30 -16.66
N HIS A 344 -19.02 0.59 -16.14
CA HIS A 344 -18.50 1.95 -16.01
C HIS A 344 -18.19 2.59 -17.37
N PHE A 345 -17.70 1.82 -18.34
CA PHE A 345 -17.47 2.26 -19.70
C PHE A 345 -18.78 2.70 -20.38
N ILE A 346 -19.83 1.88 -20.27
CA ILE A 346 -21.16 2.18 -20.82
C ILE A 346 -21.74 3.45 -20.20
N ARG A 347 -21.70 3.56 -18.85
CA ARG A 347 -22.16 4.77 -18.14
C ARG A 347 -21.34 6.01 -18.52
N GLY A 348 -20.04 5.83 -18.77
CA GLY A 348 -19.12 6.90 -19.16
C GLY A 348 -19.36 7.43 -20.56
N GLY A 349 -19.92 6.62 -21.47
CA GLY A 349 -20.38 7.03 -22.80
C GLY A 349 -19.28 7.41 -23.81
N GLN A 350 -18.00 7.36 -23.41
CA GLN A 350 -16.87 7.72 -24.25
C GLN A 350 -16.37 6.50 -25.03
N MET A 351 -16.75 6.37 -26.30
CA MET A 351 -16.44 5.22 -27.16
C MET A 351 -15.00 5.24 -27.73
N THR A 352 -14.02 5.49 -26.86
CA THR A 352 -12.59 5.59 -27.22
C THR A 352 -11.72 4.80 -26.24
N ALA A 353 -10.44 4.62 -26.57
CA ALA A 353 -9.44 4.08 -25.65
C ALA A 353 -9.35 4.91 -24.34
N GLY A 354 -9.59 6.23 -24.42
CA GLY A 354 -9.75 7.11 -23.26
C GLY A 354 -10.89 6.67 -22.35
N GLY A 355 -12.02 6.26 -22.91
CA GLY A 355 -13.15 5.74 -22.14
C GLY A 355 -12.82 4.47 -21.36
N VAL A 356 -12.00 3.56 -21.93
CA VAL A 356 -11.54 2.34 -21.24
C VAL A 356 -10.68 2.69 -20.03
N MET A 357 -9.76 3.65 -20.20
CA MET A 357 -8.93 4.18 -19.10
C MET A 357 -9.79 4.79 -17.98
N GLN A 358 -10.81 5.58 -18.33
CA GLN A 358 -11.74 6.17 -17.36
C GLN A 358 -12.57 5.11 -16.63
N ALA A 359 -12.99 4.06 -17.35
CA ALA A 359 -13.74 2.96 -16.77
C ALA A 359 -12.92 2.19 -15.73
N ILE A 360 -11.63 1.96 -15.98
CA ILE A 360 -10.72 1.33 -15.02
C ILE A 360 -10.54 2.16 -13.76
N THR A 361 -10.24 3.45 -13.90
CA THR A 361 -10.04 4.33 -12.73
C THR A 361 -11.30 4.55 -11.93
N SER A 362 -12.47 4.66 -12.58
CA SER A 362 -13.75 4.75 -11.87
C SER A 362 -14.17 3.42 -11.22
N THR A 363 -13.83 2.26 -11.81
CA THR A 363 -14.01 0.96 -11.16
C THR A 363 -13.10 0.82 -9.94
N ALA A 364 -11.84 1.27 -10.02
CA ALA A 364 -10.93 1.24 -8.89
C ALA A 364 -11.46 2.01 -7.66
N GLN A 365 -12.21 3.10 -7.88
CA GLN A 365 -12.83 3.85 -6.78
C GLN A 365 -13.91 3.07 -6.02
N THR A 366 -14.59 2.11 -6.66
CA THR A 366 -15.67 1.34 -6.03
C THR A 366 -15.17 0.13 -5.26
N LEU A 367 -13.90 -0.23 -5.42
CA LEU A 367 -13.29 -1.35 -4.69
C LEU A 367 -13.09 -0.99 -3.20
N THR A 368 -13.52 -1.91 -2.35
CA THR A 368 -13.40 -1.80 -0.89
C THR A 368 -12.00 -2.10 -0.38
N ASP A 369 -11.28 -2.99 -1.05
CA ASP A 369 -9.88 -3.29 -0.76
C ASP A 369 -8.96 -2.23 -1.40
N ALA A 370 -8.18 -1.54 -0.56
CA ALA A 370 -7.34 -0.44 -1.02
C ALA A 370 -6.15 -0.88 -1.87
N ASP A 371 -5.57 -2.05 -1.59
CA ASP A 371 -4.44 -2.58 -2.36
C ASP A 371 -4.90 -2.98 -3.78
N GLN A 372 -6.07 -3.62 -3.89
CA GLN A 372 -6.70 -3.92 -5.18
C GLN A 372 -7.12 -2.65 -5.93
N ALA A 373 -7.69 -1.67 -5.24
CA ALA A 373 -8.03 -0.37 -5.83
C ALA A 373 -6.79 0.31 -6.42
N ALA A 374 -5.70 0.41 -5.66
CA ALA A 374 -4.45 1.00 -6.11
C ALA A 374 -3.82 0.21 -7.27
N ALA A 375 -3.85 -1.12 -7.21
CA ALA A 375 -3.34 -1.98 -8.27
C ALA A 375 -4.13 -1.79 -9.58
N LEU A 376 -5.46 -1.72 -9.51
CA LEU A 376 -6.31 -1.49 -10.68
C LEU A 376 -6.12 -0.07 -11.25
N GLU A 377 -6.02 0.95 -10.40
CA GLU A 377 -5.76 2.34 -10.83
C GLU A 377 -4.42 2.46 -11.58
N ALA A 378 -3.38 1.75 -11.11
CA ALA A 378 -2.07 1.72 -11.77
C ALA A 378 -2.10 1.11 -13.18
N LEU A 379 -3.12 0.32 -13.52
CA LEU A 379 -3.30 -0.28 -14.84
C LEU A 379 -3.97 0.65 -15.85
N ALA A 380 -4.44 1.84 -15.45
CA ALA A 380 -5.18 2.74 -16.33
C ALA A 380 -4.38 3.19 -17.58
N LEU A 381 -3.12 3.62 -17.43
CA LEU A 381 -2.27 4.03 -18.56
C LEU A 381 -1.79 2.85 -19.43
N PRO A 382 -1.41 1.69 -18.86
CA PRO A 382 -1.23 0.47 -19.64
C PRO A 382 -2.47 0.09 -20.45
N ALA A 383 -3.66 0.20 -19.85
CA ALA A 383 -4.93 -0.11 -20.52
C ALA A 383 -5.28 0.87 -21.63
N LEU A 384 -5.03 2.17 -21.42
CA LEU A 384 -5.13 3.17 -22.48
C LEU A 384 -4.30 2.77 -23.70
N THR A 385 -3.05 2.38 -23.46
CA THR A 385 -2.10 1.99 -24.52
C THR A 385 -2.57 0.72 -25.24
N ALA A 386 -2.95 -0.31 -24.48
CA ALA A 386 -3.45 -1.57 -25.03
C ALA A 386 -4.76 -1.39 -25.82
N ALA A 387 -5.68 -0.55 -25.33
CA ALA A 387 -6.92 -0.23 -26.02
C ALA A 387 -6.67 0.52 -27.32
N ALA A 388 -5.76 1.50 -27.33
CA ALA A 388 -5.42 2.29 -28.51
C ALA A 388 -4.67 1.49 -29.59
N GLN A 389 -4.02 0.37 -29.23
CA GLN A 389 -3.36 -0.53 -30.17
C GLN A 389 -4.31 -1.56 -30.77
N HIS A 390 -5.41 -1.88 -30.08
CA HIS A 390 -6.38 -2.90 -30.50
C HIS A 390 -7.61 -2.33 -31.21
N GLY A 391 -8.06 -1.14 -30.80
CA GLY A 391 -9.17 -0.41 -31.42
C GLY A 391 -8.73 0.32 -32.66
#